data_AF-A0A921KEU8-F1
#
_entry.id   AF-A0A921KEU8-F1
#
_cell.length_a   1.000
_cell.length_b   1.000
_cell.length_c   1.000
_cell.angle_alpha   90.00
_cell.angle_beta   90.00
_cell.angle_gamma   90.00
#
_symmetry.space_group_name_H-M   'P 1'
#
loop_
_entity.id
_entity.type
_entity.pdbx_description
1 polymer ?
#
loop_
_entity_poly.entity_id
_entity_poly.type
_entity_poly.pdbx_seq_one_letter_code
_entity_poly.pdbx_strand_id
1 'polypeptide(L)'
;MKVIIDQMDGKLLEKIRPLILNASPGRVISKYKQVINIEFSSPHCLIAIAVKSVISSPNMMKTKNSFSFIQLREATQIGERVYITEEEIVIGNYRLNFAGAEPWLYLLSPICLRQNEIRERYTSLVQFIERHGKTGGIRNAFLFHNGLWVNSSYQQTVYDKYFDKLLHQLDQELTIENLNQFIGLGVGLTPSGDDFITGLLSVFYCYGLKSSSIKKMFAQFKTSNLEKKTTIVSYFMLKNTL
;
A
#
# COMPACT_ATOMS: atom_id res chain seq x y z
N MET A 1 1.48 26.43 -15.68
CA MET A 1 0.50 26.60 -14.58
C MET A 1 1.09 26.06 -13.28
N LYS A 2 0.78 26.68 -12.14
CA LYS A 2 1.36 26.31 -10.83
C LYS A 2 0.36 25.49 -10.02
N VAL A 3 0.81 24.36 -9.49
CA VAL A 3 0.10 23.53 -8.52
C VAL A 3 0.87 23.60 -7.22
N ILE A 4 0.18 23.81 -6.10
CA ILE A 4 0.81 23.86 -4.77
C ILE A 4 0.61 22.53 -4.06
N ILE A 5 1.69 21.97 -3.54
CA ILE A 5 1.67 20.83 -2.63
C ILE A 5 1.57 21.36 -1.19
N ASP A 6 0.60 20.86 -0.44
CA ASP A 6 0.27 21.27 0.95
C ASP A 6 0.94 20.35 1.98
N GLN A 7 1.05 19.06 1.65
CA GLN A 7 1.64 18.04 2.51
C GLN A 7 2.37 17.01 1.66
N MET A 8 3.45 16.43 2.18
CA MET A 8 4.19 15.34 1.53
C MET A 8 4.76 14.36 2.55
N ASP A 9 5.03 13.11 2.16
CA ASP A 9 5.80 12.18 3.01
C ASP A 9 7.12 12.83 3.46
N GLY A 10 7.32 12.93 4.78
CA GLY A 10 8.48 13.60 5.37
C GLY A 10 9.82 12.96 5.01
N LYS A 11 9.85 11.70 4.55
CA LYS A 11 11.06 11.03 4.05
C LYS A 11 11.24 11.14 2.54
N LEU A 12 10.30 11.74 1.83
CA LEU A 12 10.31 11.73 0.36
C LEU A 12 11.46 12.56 -0.22
N LEU A 13 11.79 13.71 0.37
CA LEU A 13 12.91 14.54 -0.11
C LEU A 13 14.23 13.77 -0.13
N GLU A 14 14.52 12.99 0.92
CA GLU A 14 15.72 12.17 0.97
C GLU A 14 15.70 11.08 -0.11
N LYS A 15 14.54 10.46 -0.35
CA LYS A 15 14.36 9.42 -1.36
C LYS A 15 14.46 9.94 -2.80
N ILE A 16 14.05 11.18 -3.06
CA ILE A 16 14.08 11.79 -4.40
C ILE A 16 15.36 12.57 -4.69
N ARG A 17 16.20 12.87 -3.68
CA ARG A 17 17.49 13.54 -3.89
C ARG A 17 18.35 12.87 -4.98
N PRO A 18 18.48 11.52 -5.05
CA PRO A 18 19.19 10.88 -6.15
C PRO A 18 18.54 11.11 -7.53
N LEU A 19 17.21 11.29 -7.60
CA LEU A 19 16.52 11.61 -8.85
C LEU A 19 16.88 13.01 -9.34
N ILE A 20 16.95 13.96 -8.41
CA ILE A 20 17.31 15.36 -8.70
C ILE A 20 18.77 15.43 -9.18
N LEU A 21 19.70 14.82 -8.43
CA LEU A 21 21.13 14.87 -8.74
C LEU A 21 21.46 14.23 -10.09
N ASN A 22 20.77 13.15 -10.46
CA ASN A 22 20.98 12.44 -11.72
C ASN A 22 20.10 12.95 -12.86
N ALA A 23 19.27 13.97 -12.62
CA ALA A 23 18.22 14.42 -13.54
C ALA A 23 17.38 13.26 -14.11
N SER A 24 17.09 12.26 -13.27
CA SER A 24 16.43 11.02 -13.68
C SER A 24 15.00 11.31 -14.13
N PRO A 25 14.65 11.02 -15.40
CA PRO A 25 13.30 11.24 -15.88
C PRO A 25 12.34 10.22 -15.27
N GLY A 26 11.16 10.70 -14.90
CA GLY A 26 10.01 9.88 -14.53
C GLY A 26 8.94 9.85 -15.62
N ARG A 27 7.90 9.05 -15.40
CA ARG A 27 6.73 8.98 -16.28
C ARG A 27 5.44 8.85 -15.48
N VAL A 28 4.38 9.48 -15.96
CA VAL A 28 3.02 9.22 -15.46
C VAL A 28 2.62 7.80 -15.85
N ILE A 29 2.37 6.91 -14.90
CA ILE A 29 2.03 5.50 -15.19
C ILE A 29 0.54 5.19 -15.02
N SER A 30 -0.16 5.95 -14.19
CA SER A 30 -1.61 5.79 -13.99
C SER A 30 -2.25 7.06 -13.48
N LYS A 31 -3.53 7.22 -13.84
CA LYS A 31 -4.37 8.34 -13.43
C LYS A 31 -5.69 7.80 -12.91
N TYR A 32 -6.00 8.14 -11.67
CA TYR A 32 -7.26 7.84 -11.01
C TYR A 32 -8.01 9.13 -10.70
N LYS A 33 -9.26 9.00 -10.26
CA LYS A 33 -10.10 10.16 -9.89
C LYS A 33 -9.40 11.10 -8.90
N GLN A 34 -8.62 10.55 -7.96
CA GLN A 34 -8.03 11.27 -6.83
C GLN A 34 -6.50 11.16 -6.71
N VAL A 35 -5.86 10.38 -7.58
CA VAL A 35 -4.40 10.09 -7.52
C VAL A 35 -3.81 10.03 -8.92
N ILE A 36 -2.61 10.58 -9.12
CA ILE A 36 -1.76 10.38 -10.29
C ILE A 36 -0.48 9.72 -9.80
N ASN A 37 -0.08 8.61 -10.39
CA ASN A 37 1.14 7.91 -10.02
C ASN A 37 2.23 8.15 -11.06
N ILE A 38 3.43 8.45 -10.57
CA ILE A 38 4.62 8.75 -11.36
C ILE A 38 5.70 7.76 -10.99
N GLU A 39 6.24 7.05 -11.97
CA GLU A 39 7.33 6.10 -11.79
C GLU A 39 8.64 6.72 -12.27
N PHE A 40 9.71 6.47 -11.52
CA PHE A 40 11.09 6.73 -11.91
C PHE A 40 11.86 5.43 -11.94
N SER A 41 12.75 5.25 -12.92
CA SER A 41 13.50 4.00 -13.08
C SER A 41 14.82 3.97 -12.29
N SER A 42 15.40 5.12 -11.93
CA SER A 42 16.71 5.18 -11.28
C SER A 42 16.85 6.34 -10.27
N PRO A 43 16.72 6.10 -8.95
CA PRO A 43 16.29 4.83 -8.35
C PRO A 43 14.86 4.45 -8.75
N HIS A 44 14.57 3.14 -8.74
CA HIS A 44 13.23 2.64 -9.03
C HIS A 44 12.25 2.97 -7.90
N CYS A 45 11.41 3.98 -8.13
CA CYS A 45 10.46 4.49 -7.15
C CYS A 45 9.14 4.94 -7.79
N LEU A 46 8.10 4.98 -6.96
CA LEU A 46 6.79 5.53 -7.30
C LEU A 46 6.46 6.69 -6.38
N ILE A 47 6.05 7.80 -6.98
CA ILE A 47 5.53 8.99 -6.31
C ILE A 47 4.06 9.14 -6.66
N ALA A 48 3.21 9.30 -5.64
CA ALA A 48 1.79 9.56 -5.82
C ALA A 48 1.47 11.03 -5.60
N ILE A 49 0.85 11.70 -6.57
CA ILE A 49 0.25 13.02 -6.40
C ILE A 49 -1.23 12.81 -6.13
N ALA A 50 -1.75 13.31 -5.02
CA ALA A 50 -3.12 13.06 -4.58
C ALA A 50 -3.86 14.33 -4.15
N VAL A 51 -5.19 14.27 -4.13
CA VAL A 51 -6.02 15.31 -3.48
C VAL A 51 -5.97 15.17 -1.96
N LYS A 52 -6.30 16.26 -1.24
CA LYS A 52 -6.24 16.33 0.23
C LYS A 52 -7.05 15.25 0.96
N SER A 53 -8.17 14.81 0.39
CA SER A 53 -9.09 13.80 0.98
C SER A 53 -8.54 12.38 0.98
N VAL A 54 -7.51 12.07 0.18
CA VAL A 54 -6.89 10.75 0.15
C VAL A 54 -6.08 10.55 1.43
N ILE A 55 -6.10 9.37 2.03
CA ILE A 55 -5.26 9.07 3.21
C ILE A 55 -3.78 9.13 2.79
N SER A 56 -2.94 9.79 3.58
CA SER A 56 -1.51 9.91 3.27
C SER A 56 -0.83 8.54 3.30
N SER A 57 0.11 8.33 2.39
CA SER A 57 0.92 7.10 2.31
C SER A 57 2.39 7.44 2.07
N PRO A 58 3.31 6.47 2.24
CA PRO A 58 4.69 6.64 1.82
C PRO A 58 4.78 7.09 0.35
N ASN A 59 5.75 7.97 0.08
CA ASN A 59 6.01 8.58 -1.22
C ASN A 59 4.84 9.35 -1.86
N MET A 60 3.92 9.88 -1.04
CA MET A 60 2.80 10.69 -1.52
C MET A 60 3.06 12.20 -1.34
N MET A 61 2.55 12.99 -2.27
CA MET A 61 2.40 14.44 -2.18
C MET A 61 0.92 14.80 -2.35
N LYS A 62 0.42 15.72 -1.54
CA LYS A 62 -0.97 16.18 -1.56
C LYS A 62 -1.08 17.59 -2.10
N THR A 63 -1.90 17.77 -3.12
CA THR A 63 -2.23 19.09 -3.65
C THR A 63 -3.06 19.89 -2.64
N LYS A 64 -2.79 21.18 -2.50
CA LYS A 64 -3.53 22.11 -1.64
C LYS A 64 -5.00 22.28 -2.05
N ASN A 65 -5.27 22.23 -3.35
CA ASN A 65 -6.60 22.45 -3.93
C ASN A 65 -6.95 21.31 -4.89
N SER A 66 -8.17 20.76 -4.77
CA SER A 66 -8.68 19.71 -5.66
C SER A 66 -8.88 20.19 -7.10
N PHE A 67 -9.18 21.48 -7.32
CA PHE A 67 -9.35 22.05 -8.64
C PHE A 67 -8.05 22.00 -9.46
N SER A 68 -6.92 22.42 -8.87
CA SER A 68 -5.63 22.39 -9.56
C SER A 68 -5.16 20.95 -9.83
N PHE A 69 -5.49 20.01 -8.92
CA PHE A 69 -5.30 18.58 -9.18
C PHE A 69 -6.12 18.09 -10.37
N ILE A 70 -7.42 18.44 -10.45
CA ILE A 70 -8.27 18.03 -11.57
C ILE A 70 -7.72 18.58 -12.89
N GLN A 71 -7.31 19.85 -12.92
CA GLN A 71 -6.70 20.44 -14.11
C GLN A 71 -5.41 19.72 -14.53
N LEU A 72 -4.52 19.45 -13.58
CA LEU A 72 -3.31 18.65 -13.82
C LEU A 72 -3.66 17.26 -14.36
N ARG A 73 -4.65 16.59 -13.74
CA ARG A 73 -5.10 15.26 -14.17
C ARG A 73 -5.65 15.30 -15.59
N GLU A 74 -6.53 16.22 -15.93
CA GLU A 74 -7.11 16.26 -17.28
C GLU A 74 -6.08 16.60 -18.36
N ALA A 75 -5.15 17.50 -18.05
CA ALA A 75 -4.16 17.97 -19.02
C ALA A 75 -3.00 16.99 -19.26
N THR A 76 -2.69 16.12 -18.30
CA THR A 76 -1.55 15.17 -18.42
C THR A 76 -1.95 13.85 -19.05
N GLN A 77 -1.01 13.13 -19.65
CA GLN A 77 -1.26 11.83 -20.29
C GLN A 77 -0.44 10.71 -19.65
N ILE A 78 -0.94 9.48 -19.71
CA ILE A 78 -0.15 8.31 -19.34
C ILE A 78 1.06 8.21 -20.28
N GLY A 79 2.24 7.94 -19.74
CA GLY A 79 3.51 7.91 -20.43
C GLY A 79 4.23 9.26 -20.51
N GLU A 80 3.57 10.36 -20.13
CA GLU A 80 4.13 11.71 -20.15
C GLU A 80 5.36 11.81 -19.24
N ARG A 81 6.40 12.49 -19.72
CA ARG A 81 7.66 12.66 -19.00
C ARG A 81 7.48 13.59 -17.81
N VAL A 82 8.13 13.22 -16.72
CA VAL A 82 8.17 13.99 -15.49
C VAL A 82 9.62 14.30 -15.13
N TYR A 83 9.88 15.53 -14.74
CA TYR A 83 11.18 15.95 -14.21
C TYR A 83 11.01 16.46 -12.78
N ILE A 84 12.06 16.31 -11.97
CA ILE A 84 12.06 16.78 -10.60
C ILE A 84 13.26 17.67 -10.34
N THR A 85 13.03 18.76 -9.62
CA THR A 85 14.06 19.68 -9.12
C THR A 85 14.02 19.67 -7.59
N GLU A 86 14.80 20.52 -6.94
CA GLU A 86 14.82 20.62 -5.48
C GLU A 86 13.49 21.05 -4.86
N GLU A 87 12.64 21.75 -5.62
CA GLU A 87 11.40 22.34 -5.11
C GLU A 87 10.17 22.06 -5.98
N GLU A 88 10.35 21.51 -7.18
CA GLU A 88 9.26 21.33 -8.14
C GLU A 88 9.26 19.96 -8.83
N ILE A 89 8.05 19.44 -9.10
CA ILE A 89 7.83 18.41 -10.12
C ILE A 89 7.26 19.09 -11.36
N VAL A 90 7.83 18.80 -12.52
CA VAL A 90 7.42 19.35 -13.82
C VAL A 90 6.80 18.25 -14.67
N ILE A 91 5.56 18.46 -15.11
CA ILE A 91 4.81 17.57 -16.00
C ILE A 91 4.17 18.42 -17.10
N GLY A 92 4.69 18.32 -18.33
CA GLY A 92 4.30 19.20 -19.43
C GLY A 92 4.43 20.68 -19.04
N ASN A 93 3.32 21.41 -19.07
CA ASN A 93 3.26 22.84 -18.71
C ASN A 93 2.95 23.10 -17.22
N TYR A 94 2.84 22.06 -16.40
CA TYR A 94 2.53 22.16 -14.98
C TYR A 94 3.79 22.09 -14.13
N ARG A 95 3.85 22.96 -13.13
CA ARG A 95 4.89 22.99 -12.09
C ARG A 95 4.24 22.78 -10.74
N LEU A 96 4.52 21.66 -10.10
CA LEU A 96 4.03 21.28 -8.78
C LEU A 96 5.09 21.72 -7.77
N ASN A 97 4.87 22.82 -7.08
CA ASN A 97 5.81 23.35 -6.09
C ASN A 97 5.55 22.71 -4.71
N PHE A 98 6.60 22.16 -4.11
CA PHE A 98 6.57 21.49 -2.81
C PHE A 98 7.52 22.09 -1.77
N ALA A 99 8.14 23.24 -2.04
CA ALA A 99 9.09 23.90 -1.13
C ALA A 99 8.50 24.21 0.27
N GLY A 100 7.20 24.48 0.34
CA GLY A 100 6.48 24.78 1.59
C GLY A 100 5.53 23.67 2.07
N ALA A 101 5.68 22.44 1.57
CA ALA A 101 4.80 21.35 1.94
C ALA A 101 5.05 20.88 3.38
N GLU A 102 3.98 20.69 4.15
CA GLU A 102 4.08 20.14 5.50
C GLU A 102 4.54 18.66 5.45
N PRO A 103 5.51 18.25 6.28
CA PRO A 103 5.93 16.86 6.34
C PRO A 103 4.85 16.02 7.02
N TRP A 104 4.39 14.98 6.34
CA TRP A 104 3.64 13.89 6.93
C TRP A 104 4.61 12.88 7.51
N LEU A 105 4.59 12.74 8.82
CA LEU A 105 5.34 11.73 9.54
C LEU A 105 4.37 10.62 9.96
N TYR A 106 4.69 9.39 9.60
CA TYR A 106 3.97 8.22 10.06
C TYR A 106 4.77 7.52 11.15
N LEU A 107 4.15 7.35 12.32
CA LEU A 107 4.70 6.59 13.42
C LEU A 107 3.69 5.48 13.74
N LEU A 108 4.05 4.24 13.43
CA LEU A 108 3.36 3.08 13.96
C LEU A 108 3.88 2.85 15.38
N SER A 109 3.05 3.18 16.36
CA SER A 109 3.39 2.97 17.76
C SER A 109 3.37 1.47 18.09
N PRO A 110 4.30 0.98 18.93
CA PRO A 110 4.21 -0.35 19.48
C PRO A 110 2.85 -0.56 20.17
N ILE A 111 2.24 -1.71 19.95
CA ILE A 111 0.97 -2.08 20.55
C ILE A 111 1.25 -3.09 21.66
N CYS A 112 0.72 -2.82 22.86
CA CYS A 112 0.67 -3.76 23.97
C CYS A 112 -0.81 -4.00 24.30
N LEU A 113 -1.31 -5.21 24.04
CA LEU A 113 -2.68 -5.59 24.40
C LEU A 113 -2.65 -6.69 25.45
N ARG A 114 -3.58 -6.59 26.39
CA ARG A 114 -3.96 -7.67 27.30
C ARG A 114 -4.85 -8.68 26.58
N GLN A 115 -4.88 -9.91 27.07
CA GLN A 115 -5.64 -11.01 26.45
C GLN A 115 -7.14 -10.66 26.26
N ASN A 116 -7.72 -9.96 27.22
CA ASN A 116 -9.12 -9.52 27.21
C ASN A 116 -9.38 -8.55 26.03
N GLU A 117 -8.45 -7.61 25.82
CA GLU A 117 -8.53 -6.59 24.77
C GLU A 117 -8.35 -7.22 23.38
N ILE A 118 -7.54 -8.28 23.26
CA ILE A 118 -7.43 -9.07 22.03
C ILE A 118 -8.77 -9.69 21.69
N ARG A 119 -9.46 -10.31 22.66
CA ARG A 119 -10.76 -10.95 22.46
C ARG A 119 -11.82 -9.93 22.02
N GLU A 120 -11.90 -8.79 22.69
CA GLU A 120 -12.85 -7.72 22.34
C GLU A 120 -12.62 -7.18 20.92
N ARG A 121 -11.34 -6.96 20.55
CA ARG A 121 -10.96 -6.51 19.20
C ARG A 121 -11.24 -7.56 18.14
N TYR A 122 -11.00 -8.84 18.45
CA TYR A 122 -11.34 -9.94 17.55
C TYR A 122 -12.84 -9.99 17.27
N THR A 123 -13.68 -9.92 18.32
CA THR A 123 -15.14 -9.86 18.14
C THR A 123 -15.56 -8.66 17.29
N SER A 124 -14.98 -7.49 17.54
CA SER A 124 -15.26 -6.28 16.76
C SER A 124 -14.82 -6.43 15.29
N LEU A 125 -13.69 -7.08 15.03
CA LEU A 125 -13.19 -7.36 13.69
C LEU A 125 -14.12 -8.32 12.94
N VAL A 126 -14.56 -9.40 13.59
CA VAL A 126 -15.53 -10.36 13.02
C VAL A 126 -16.80 -9.62 12.60
N GLN A 127 -17.39 -8.84 13.51
CA GLN A 127 -18.59 -8.06 13.22
C GLN A 127 -18.38 -7.06 12.08
N PHE A 128 -17.21 -6.42 12.03
CA PHE A 128 -16.87 -5.50 10.94
C PHE A 128 -16.79 -6.22 9.60
N ILE A 129 -16.09 -7.35 9.53
CA ILE A 129 -15.95 -8.16 8.30
C ILE A 129 -17.30 -8.72 7.86
N GLU A 130 -18.15 -9.16 8.80
CA GLU A 130 -19.49 -9.65 8.48
C GLU A 130 -20.36 -8.57 7.84
N ARG A 131 -20.34 -7.35 8.40
CA ARG A 131 -21.15 -6.20 7.94
C ARG A 131 -20.63 -5.52 6.68
N HIS A 132 -19.32 -5.40 6.54
CA HIS A 132 -18.69 -4.56 5.50
C HIS A 132 -17.84 -5.33 4.50
N GLY A 133 -17.50 -6.59 4.77
CA GLY A 133 -16.71 -7.41 3.88
C GLY A 133 -17.46 -7.72 2.58
N LYS A 134 -16.74 -7.69 1.46
CA LYS A 134 -17.31 -7.99 0.14
C LYS A 134 -17.23 -9.48 -0.18
N THR A 135 -18.26 -9.99 -0.86
CA THR A 135 -18.24 -11.30 -1.51
C THR A 135 -17.16 -11.32 -2.59
N GLY A 136 -16.32 -12.36 -2.62
CA GLY A 136 -15.17 -12.48 -3.51
C GLY A 136 -13.87 -11.84 -3.01
N GLY A 137 -13.90 -11.18 -1.84
CA GLY A 137 -12.69 -10.81 -1.09
C GLY A 137 -12.40 -11.81 0.04
N ILE A 138 -11.60 -11.41 1.03
CA ILE A 138 -11.18 -12.30 2.13
C ILE A 138 -12.32 -12.74 3.07
N ARG A 139 -13.49 -12.09 3.02
CA ARG A 139 -14.60 -12.31 3.96
C ARG A 139 -14.99 -13.79 4.10
N ASN A 140 -15.27 -14.44 2.98
CA ASN A 140 -15.84 -15.80 3.02
C ASN A 140 -14.78 -16.83 3.42
N ALA A 141 -13.55 -16.69 2.92
CA ALA A 141 -12.42 -17.47 3.38
C ALA A 141 -12.19 -17.30 4.89
N PHE A 142 -12.15 -16.06 5.39
CA PHE A 142 -11.97 -15.76 6.81
C PHE A 142 -13.07 -16.39 7.69
N LEU A 143 -14.34 -16.20 7.33
CA LEU A 143 -15.46 -16.74 8.12
C LEU A 143 -15.47 -18.28 8.12
N PHE A 144 -15.16 -18.90 6.98
CA PHE A 144 -15.06 -20.36 6.89
C PHE A 144 -13.91 -20.91 7.72
N HIS A 145 -12.72 -20.32 7.55
CA HIS A 145 -11.49 -20.68 8.27
C HIS A 145 -11.68 -20.66 9.79
N ASN A 146 -12.40 -19.66 10.29
CA ASN A 146 -12.68 -19.49 11.72
C ASN A 146 -13.91 -20.27 12.22
N GLY A 147 -14.55 -21.10 11.39
CA GLY A 147 -15.76 -21.84 11.76
C GLY A 147 -16.98 -20.96 12.06
N LEU A 148 -16.99 -19.73 11.56
CA LEU A 148 -18.05 -18.73 11.77
C LEU A 148 -19.10 -18.72 10.66
N TRP A 149 -18.97 -19.62 9.67
CA TRP A 149 -19.86 -19.66 8.53
C TRP A 149 -21.19 -20.35 8.89
N VAL A 150 -22.27 -19.57 8.92
CA VAL A 150 -23.60 -20.05 9.36
C VAL A 150 -24.46 -20.58 8.20
N ASN A 151 -24.15 -20.25 6.95
CA ASN A 151 -25.05 -20.54 5.82
C ASN A 151 -24.68 -21.83 5.06
N SER A 152 -25.41 -22.92 5.30
CA SER A 152 -25.16 -24.24 4.70
C SER A 152 -25.32 -24.28 3.17
N SER A 153 -25.94 -23.28 2.54
CA SER A 153 -26.15 -23.25 1.09
C SER A 153 -24.99 -22.63 0.29
N TYR A 154 -23.96 -22.11 0.95
CA TYR A 154 -22.84 -21.47 0.27
C TYR A 154 -21.84 -22.49 -0.24
N GLN A 155 -21.59 -22.44 -1.55
CA GLN A 155 -20.49 -23.18 -2.15
C GLN A 155 -19.27 -22.26 -2.23
N GLN A 156 -18.19 -22.64 -1.53
CA GLN A 156 -16.92 -21.92 -1.60
C GLN A 156 -16.46 -21.82 -3.06
N THR A 157 -16.12 -20.60 -3.47
CA THR A 157 -15.47 -20.37 -4.75
C THR A 157 -14.05 -20.94 -4.74
N VAL A 158 -13.44 -21.08 -5.92
CA VAL A 158 -12.03 -21.48 -6.02
C VAL A 158 -11.13 -20.52 -5.24
N TYR A 159 -11.47 -19.23 -5.24
CA TYR A 159 -10.75 -18.19 -4.52
C TYR A 159 -10.85 -18.33 -3.00
N ASP A 160 -12.04 -18.65 -2.48
CA ASP A 160 -12.22 -18.84 -1.04
C ASP A 160 -11.41 -20.04 -0.54
N LYS A 161 -11.46 -21.16 -1.27
CA LYS A 161 -10.70 -22.37 -0.94
C LYS A 161 -9.21 -22.11 -0.96
N TYR A 162 -8.75 -21.34 -1.93
CA TYR A 162 -7.34 -21.00 -2.06
C TYR A 162 -6.88 -20.12 -0.90
N PHE A 163 -7.61 -19.05 -0.58
CA PHE A 163 -7.27 -18.19 0.57
C PHE A 163 -7.34 -18.94 1.91
N ASP A 164 -8.37 -19.75 2.12
CA ASP A 164 -8.53 -20.59 3.32
C ASP A 164 -7.34 -21.56 3.49
N LYS A 165 -6.91 -22.21 2.40
CA LYS A 165 -5.68 -23.02 2.39
C LYS A 165 -4.46 -22.20 2.83
N LEU A 166 -4.29 -20.98 2.31
CA LEU A 166 -3.16 -20.14 2.68
C LEU A 166 -3.21 -19.71 4.15
N LEU A 167 -4.40 -19.42 4.69
CA LEU A 167 -4.59 -19.12 6.11
C LEU A 167 -4.21 -20.32 6.98
N HIS A 168 -4.67 -21.52 6.63
CA HIS A 168 -4.26 -22.75 7.32
C HIS A 168 -2.74 -22.99 7.29
N GLN A 169 -2.06 -22.66 6.19
CA GLN A 169 -0.60 -22.75 6.12
C GLN A 169 0.08 -21.75 7.07
N LEU A 170 -0.44 -20.53 7.19
CA LEU A 170 0.09 -19.53 8.14
C LEU A 170 -0.13 -19.92 9.60
N ASP A 171 -1.28 -20.52 9.92
CA ASP A 171 -1.57 -21.02 11.27
C ASP A 171 -0.62 -22.14 11.69
N GLN A 172 -0.25 -22.99 10.74
CA GLN A 172 0.72 -24.07 10.98
C GLN A 172 2.13 -23.54 11.12
N GLU A 173 2.56 -22.67 10.20
CA GLU A 173 3.92 -22.13 10.20
C GLU A 173 4.01 -20.75 9.53
N LEU A 174 4.58 -19.79 10.27
CA LEU A 174 4.87 -18.46 9.74
C LEU A 174 6.24 -18.45 9.03
N THR A 175 6.22 -18.66 7.72
CA THR A 175 7.41 -18.62 6.85
C THR A 175 7.30 -17.57 5.74
N ILE A 176 8.42 -17.17 5.16
CA ILE A 176 8.45 -16.25 4.01
C ILE A 176 7.80 -16.88 2.79
N GLU A 177 7.99 -18.18 2.63
CA GLU A 177 7.40 -18.98 1.57
C GLU A 177 5.87 -18.94 1.65
N ASN A 178 5.30 -19.07 2.85
CA ASN A 178 3.86 -18.96 3.07
C ASN A 178 3.35 -17.54 2.84
N LEU A 179 4.05 -16.51 3.32
CA LEU A 179 3.67 -15.11 3.09
C LEU A 179 3.69 -14.73 1.59
N ASN A 180 4.71 -15.20 0.86
CA ASN A 180 4.86 -14.92 -0.57
C ASN A 180 3.75 -15.53 -1.44
N GLN A 181 3.01 -16.53 -0.94
CA GLN A 181 1.90 -17.12 -1.66
C GLN A 181 0.68 -16.20 -1.70
N PHE A 182 0.56 -15.21 -0.82
CA PHE A 182 -0.54 -14.24 -0.83
C PHE A 182 -0.35 -13.11 -1.84
N ILE A 183 0.82 -13.00 -2.46
CA ILE A 183 1.17 -11.88 -3.33
C ILE A 183 0.81 -12.24 -4.76
N GLY A 184 0.05 -11.36 -5.43
CA GLY A 184 -0.16 -11.53 -6.85
C GLY A 184 -1.14 -12.62 -7.26
N LEU A 185 -2.18 -12.85 -6.44
CA LEU A 185 -3.17 -13.91 -6.59
C LEU A 185 -4.04 -13.85 -7.86
N GLY A 186 -3.80 -12.88 -8.74
CA GLY A 186 -4.54 -12.66 -9.97
C GLY A 186 -5.62 -11.59 -9.84
N VAL A 187 -6.17 -11.18 -10.98
CA VAL A 187 -7.18 -10.12 -11.07
C VAL A 187 -8.38 -10.47 -10.17
N GLY A 188 -8.70 -9.58 -9.24
CA GLY A 188 -9.77 -9.76 -8.25
C GLY A 188 -9.27 -10.12 -6.84
N LEU A 189 -8.17 -10.87 -6.72
CA LEU A 189 -7.60 -11.27 -5.43
C LEU A 189 -6.29 -10.55 -5.07
N THR A 190 -5.51 -10.11 -6.06
CA THR A 190 -4.23 -9.43 -5.83
C THR A 190 -4.36 -8.27 -4.84
N PRO A 191 -5.35 -7.34 -4.95
CA PRO A 191 -5.51 -6.31 -3.92
C PRO A 191 -5.75 -6.89 -2.53
N SER A 192 -6.62 -7.91 -2.40
CA SER A 192 -6.93 -8.50 -1.09
C SER A 192 -5.75 -9.24 -0.46
N GLY A 193 -4.94 -9.94 -1.25
CA GLY A 193 -3.77 -10.67 -0.77
C GLY A 193 -2.65 -9.72 -0.36
N ASP A 194 -2.35 -8.73 -1.19
CA ASP A 194 -1.35 -7.71 -0.87
C ASP A 194 -1.78 -6.88 0.36
N ASP A 195 -3.06 -6.48 0.45
CA ASP A 195 -3.62 -5.75 1.60
C ASP A 195 -3.54 -6.58 2.89
N PHE A 196 -3.87 -7.88 2.81
CA PHE A 196 -3.76 -8.79 3.95
C PHE A 196 -2.32 -8.88 4.45
N ILE A 197 -1.35 -9.08 3.55
CA ILE A 197 0.06 -9.13 3.92
C ILE A 197 0.54 -7.80 4.49
N THR A 198 0.17 -6.67 3.88
CA THR A 198 0.51 -5.35 4.42
C THR A 198 -0.05 -5.14 5.83
N GLY A 199 -1.28 -5.58 6.09
CA GLY A 199 -1.89 -5.57 7.42
C GLY A 199 -1.15 -6.46 8.43
N LEU A 200 -0.87 -7.71 8.05
CA LEU A 200 -0.17 -8.69 8.88
C LEU A 200 1.25 -8.22 9.26
N LEU A 201 1.99 -7.71 8.28
CA LEU A 201 3.32 -7.12 8.48
C LEU A 201 3.24 -5.88 9.40
N SER A 202 2.23 -5.03 9.24
CA SER A 202 2.03 -3.89 10.15
C SER A 202 1.78 -4.33 11.59
N VAL A 203 1.02 -5.41 11.80
CA VAL A 203 0.82 -6.02 13.13
C VAL A 203 2.15 -6.55 13.67
N PHE A 204 2.92 -7.33 12.90
CA PHE A 204 4.21 -7.84 13.36
C PHE A 204 5.21 -6.73 13.68
N TYR A 205 5.14 -5.58 13.03
CA TYR A 205 5.94 -4.43 13.43
C TYR A 205 5.49 -3.87 14.77
N CYS A 206 4.19 -3.59 14.92
CA CYS A 206 3.65 -3.03 16.15
C CYS A 206 3.86 -3.95 17.37
N TYR A 207 3.79 -5.27 17.21
CA TYR A 207 3.97 -6.24 18.30
C TYR A 207 5.39 -6.79 18.43
N GLY A 208 6.12 -6.90 17.31
CA GLY A 208 7.24 -7.83 17.15
C GLY A 208 8.59 -7.18 16.90
N LEU A 209 8.72 -5.84 16.97
CA LEU A 209 9.99 -5.13 16.76
C LEU A 209 11.13 -5.53 17.72
N LYS A 210 10.86 -6.29 18.77
CA LYS A 210 11.90 -6.83 19.66
C LYS A 210 12.36 -8.25 19.27
N SER A 211 11.60 -8.98 18.45
CA SER A 211 11.95 -10.34 18.02
C SER A 211 12.94 -10.31 16.86
N SER A 212 14.11 -10.93 17.05
CA SER A 212 15.12 -11.08 16.00
C SER A 212 14.60 -11.91 14.81
N SER A 213 13.75 -12.90 15.05
CA SER A 213 13.12 -13.72 14.00
C SER A 213 12.21 -12.89 13.11
N ILE A 214 11.37 -12.03 13.71
CA ILE A 214 10.48 -11.14 12.95
C ILE A 214 11.30 -10.15 12.11
N LYS A 215 12.38 -9.57 12.66
CA LYS A 215 13.28 -8.69 11.88
C LYS A 215 13.92 -9.39 10.69
N LYS A 216 14.38 -10.63 10.87
CA LYS A 216 14.95 -11.44 9.78
C LYS A 216 13.92 -11.72 8.69
N MET A 217 12.70 -12.08 9.09
CA MET A 217 11.57 -12.28 8.17
C MET A 217 11.30 -11.00 7.36
N PHE A 218 11.21 -9.83 8.00
CA PHE A 218 11.07 -8.56 7.28
C PHE A 218 12.18 -8.30 6.25
N ALA A 219 13.44 -8.54 6.63
CA ALA A 219 14.57 -8.37 5.72
C ALA A 219 14.48 -9.30 4.50
N GLN A 220 14.14 -10.58 4.72
CA GLN A 220 13.95 -11.55 3.65
C GLN A 220 12.76 -11.19 2.75
N PHE A 221 11.66 -10.72 3.34
CA PHE A 221 10.49 -10.28 2.58
C PHE A 221 10.82 -9.13 1.63
N LYS A 222 11.60 -8.13 2.08
CA LYS A 222 12.05 -7.02 1.23
C LYS A 222 12.92 -7.44 0.06
N THR A 223 13.67 -8.52 0.19
CA THR A 223 14.52 -9.05 -0.88
C THR A 223 13.80 -9.96 -1.86
N SER A 224 12.53 -10.29 -1.60
CA SER A 224 11.76 -11.16 -2.47
C SER A 224 11.43 -10.48 -3.81
N ASN A 225 11.34 -11.28 -4.87
CA ASN A 225 11.03 -10.77 -6.21
C ASN A 225 9.52 -10.52 -6.37
N LEU A 226 9.07 -9.35 -5.89
CA LEU A 226 7.66 -8.94 -5.86
C LEU A 226 7.17 -8.32 -7.17
N GLU A 227 8.07 -7.68 -7.92
CA GLU A 227 7.73 -6.80 -9.05
C GLU A 227 6.94 -7.51 -10.16
N LYS A 228 7.19 -8.81 -10.38
CA LYS A 228 6.50 -9.61 -11.40
C LYS A 228 5.26 -10.33 -10.90
N LYS A 229 4.97 -10.27 -9.60
CA LYS A 229 3.86 -11.00 -9.00
C LYS A 229 2.62 -10.14 -8.86
N THR A 230 2.78 -8.85 -8.54
CA THR A 230 1.67 -7.96 -8.24
C THR A 230 1.62 -6.75 -9.17
N THR A 231 0.62 -5.88 -9.00
CA THR A 231 0.53 -4.60 -9.68
C THR A 231 1.67 -3.67 -9.24
N ILE A 232 2.04 -2.72 -10.09
CA ILE A 232 3.08 -1.74 -9.74
C ILE A 232 2.76 -0.95 -8.45
N VAL A 233 1.49 -0.59 -8.23
CA VAL A 233 1.05 0.13 -7.03
C VAL A 233 1.22 -0.76 -5.79
N SER A 234 0.72 -1.99 -5.85
CA SER A 234 0.89 -2.97 -4.77
C SER A 234 2.36 -3.31 -4.49
N TYR A 235 3.19 -3.42 -5.53
CA TYR A 235 4.63 -3.63 -5.39
C TYR A 235 5.25 -2.53 -4.54
N PHE A 236 4.97 -1.26 -4.86
CA PHE A 236 5.49 -0.14 -4.07
C PHE A 236 4.86 -0.04 -2.68
N MET A 237 3.60 -0.43 -2.51
CA MET A 237 2.99 -0.55 -1.18
C MET A 237 3.77 -1.55 -0.33
N LEU A 238 3.96 -2.78 -0.81
CA LEU A 238 4.69 -3.86 -0.12
C LEU A 238 6.17 -3.48 0.13
N LYS A 239 6.84 -2.90 -0.86
CA LYS A 239 8.24 -2.42 -0.75
C LYS A 239 8.40 -1.36 0.34
N ASN A 240 7.40 -0.51 0.53
CA ASN A 240 7.38 0.51 1.59
C ASN A 240 6.70 0.03 2.88
N THR A 241 6.26 -1.23 2.95
CA THR A 241 5.64 -1.83 4.15
C THR A 241 6.74 -2.16 5.17
N LEU A 242 7.36 -1.12 5.74
CA LEU A 242 8.36 -1.12 6.83
C LEU A 242 9.79 -1.38 6.39
#